data_AF-A0A965IFT7-F1
#
_entry.id   AF-A0A965IFT7-F1
#
_cell.length_a   1.000
_cell.length_b   1.000
_cell.length_c   1.000
_cell.angle_alpha   90.00
_cell.angle_beta   90.00
_cell.angle_gamma   90.00
#
_symmetry.space_group_name_H-M   'P 1'
#
loop_
_entity.id
_entity.type
_entity.pdbx_description
1 polymer ?
#
loop_
_entity_poly.entity_id
_entity_poly.type
_entity_poly.pdbx_seq_one_letter_code
_entity_poly.pdbx_strand_id
1 'polypeptide(L)'
;TLLYILIFRTRTGQQLRAASQDRVAASTLGIDGDKMYSLAWGLAAACVGAAGALLSCFYPVFPRVGSAFVLVAYVVVALGGFGSVHGALVGGLLIGVMQAAAGFFISSQLKFVPVYAMYLLVVLLRPRGLFGRS
;
A
#
# COMPACT_ATOMS: atom_id res chain seq x y z
N THR A 1 1.20 -7.06 -9.16
CA THR A 1 0.95 -8.40 -9.74
C THR A 1 2.05 -9.41 -9.43
N LEU A 2 3.34 -9.09 -9.63
CA LEU A 2 4.46 -9.99 -9.27
C LEU A 2 4.48 -10.37 -7.78
N LEU A 3 4.30 -9.38 -6.90
CA LEU A 3 4.17 -9.55 -5.45
C LEU A 3 3.01 -10.48 -5.07
N TYR A 4 1.90 -10.40 -5.80
CA TYR A 4 0.73 -11.25 -5.59
C TYR A 4 1.03 -12.71 -5.95
N ILE A 5 1.69 -12.97 -7.08
CA ILE A 5 2.09 -14.31 -7.48
C ILE A 5 3.09 -14.90 -6.47
N LEU A 6 4.03 -14.08 -5.99
CA LEU A 6 5.04 -14.51 -5.04
C LEU A 6 4.41 -14.87 -3.68
N ILE A 7 3.44 -14.11 -3.19
CA ILE A 7 2.74 -14.41 -1.93
C ILE A 7 1.73 -15.55 -2.06
N PHE A 8 1.01 -15.65 -3.19
CA PHE A 8 -0.10 -16.60 -3.32
C PHE A 8 0.33 -17.96 -3.87
N ARG A 9 1.42 -18.03 -4.61
CA ARG A 9 1.85 -19.25 -5.33
C ARG A 9 3.10 -19.92 -4.74
N THR A 10 3.90 -19.23 -3.93
CA THR A 10 5.11 -19.83 -3.34
C THR A 10 4.86 -20.43 -1.96
N ARG A 11 5.60 -21.49 -1.62
CA ARG A 11 5.58 -22.11 -0.27
C ARG A 11 5.94 -21.09 0.81
N THR A 12 6.89 -20.19 0.52
CA THR A 12 7.27 -19.08 1.42
C THR A 12 6.10 -18.13 1.66
N GLY A 13 5.31 -17.81 0.63
CA GLY A 13 4.12 -16.96 0.76
C GLY A 13 2.96 -17.63 1.51
N GLN A 14 2.89 -18.96 1.50
CA GLN A 14 1.95 -19.72 2.32
C GLN A 14 2.35 -19.70 3.81
N GLN A 15 3.64 -19.90 4.11
CA GLN A 15 4.18 -19.76 5.46
C GLN A 15 4.03 -18.35 6.02
N LEU A 16 4.22 -17.33 5.16
CA LEU A 16 4.03 -15.93 5.54
C LEU A 16 2.58 -15.62 5.92
N ARG A 17 1.61 -16.13 5.15
CA ARG A 17 0.18 -15.97 5.45
C ARG A 17 -0.23 -16.75 6.70
N ALA A 18 0.30 -17.95 6.90
CA ALA A 18 0.07 -18.73 8.12
C ALA A 18 0.58 -17.99 9.37
N ALA A 19 1.80 -17.44 9.31
CA ALA A 19 2.38 -16.65 10.40
C ALA A 19 1.62 -15.33 10.66
N SER A 20 0.94 -14.77 9.65
CA SER A 20 0.12 -13.56 9.81
C SER A 20 -1.26 -13.82 10.44
N GLN A 21 -1.77 -15.05 10.38
CA GLN A 21 -3.05 -15.41 11.01
C GLN A 21 -2.86 -15.74 12.49
N ASP A 22 -1.88 -16.58 12.80
CA ASP A 22 -1.55 -16.92 14.17
C ASP A 22 -0.05 -17.24 14.29
N ARG A 23 0.68 -16.30 14.89
CA ARG A 23 2.13 -16.41 15.10
C ARG A 23 2.47 -17.57 16.03
N VAL A 24 1.61 -17.86 17.01
CA VAL A 24 1.83 -18.91 18.00
C VAL A 24 1.62 -20.26 17.34
N ALA A 25 0.51 -20.47 16.63
CA ALA A 25 0.25 -21.72 15.91
C ALA A 25 1.29 -22.00 14.81
N ALA A 26 1.74 -20.97 14.09
CA ALA A 26 2.80 -21.10 13.09
C ALA A 26 4.14 -21.53 13.70
N SER A 27 4.48 -21.03 14.89
CA SER A 27 5.71 -21.41 15.59
C SER A 27 5.71 -22.88 16.02
N THR A 28 4.55 -23.43 16.40
CA THR A 28 4.38 -24.86 16.74
C THR A 28 4.55 -25.77 15.52
N LEU A 29 4.32 -25.26 14.31
CA LEU A 29 4.53 -25.96 13.05
C LEU A 29 5.98 -25.83 12.51
N GLY A 30 6.90 -25.28 13.29
CA GLY A 30 8.30 -25.08 12.90
C GLY A 30 8.53 -23.92 11.93
N ILE A 31 7.58 -22.99 11.82
CA ILE A 31 7.74 -21.77 11.01
C ILE A 31 8.43 -20.70 11.86
N ASP A 32 9.64 -20.33 11.48
CA ASP A 32 10.38 -19.23 12.10
C ASP A 32 9.70 -17.87 11.82
N GLY A 33 8.81 -17.44 12.71
CA GLY A 33 8.04 -16.20 12.56
C GLY A 33 8.91 -14.94 12.35
N ASP A 34 10.12 -14.92 12.91
CA ASP A 34 11.06 -13.79 12.75
C ASP A 34 11.75 -13.77 11.38
N LYS A 35 12.07 -14.94 10.80
CA LYS A 35 12.54 -15.03 9.40
C LYS A 35 11.45 -14.63 8.42
N MET A 36 10.21 -15.02 8.71
CA MET A 36 9.07 -14.66 7.87
C MET A 36 8.78 -13.16 7.95
N TYR A 37 8.89 -12.55 9.14
CA TYR A 37 8.77 -11.11 9.31
C TYR A 37 9.87 -10.33 8.58
N SER A 38 11.13 -10.76 8.70
CA SER A 38 12.26 -10.10 8.02
C SER A 38 12.16 -10.22 6.51
N LEU A 39 11.69 -11.35 5.97
CA LEU A 39 11.42 -11.52 4.55
C LEU A 39 10.30 -10.59 4.07
N ALA A 40 9.19 -10.47 4.81
CA ALA A 40 8.11 -9.56 4.46
C ALA A 40 8.58 -8.10 4.45
N TRP A 41 9.34 -7.70 5.46
CA TRP A 41 9.92 -6.36 5.54
C TRP A 41 10.92 -6.09 4.41
N GLY A 42 11.79 -7.04 4.10
CA GLY A 42 12.74 -6.94 2.99
C GLY A 42 12.02 -6.76 1.65
N LEU A 43 10.94 -7.51 1.43
CA LEU A 43 10.15 -7.40 0.19
C LEU A 43 9.42 -6.07 0.08
N ALA A 44 8.86 -5.58 1.20
CA ALA A 44 8.24 -4.26 1.27
C ALA A 44 9.26 -3.15 1.00
N ALA A 45 10.43 -3.20 1.66
CA ALA A 45 11.50 -2.23 1.48
C ALA A 45 12.03 -2.20 0.03
N ALA A 46 12.21 -3.36 -0.60
CA ALA A 46 12.63 -3.46 -2.00
C ALA A 46 11.61 -2.80 -2.94
N CYS A 47 10.31 -3.03 -2.70
CA CYS A 47 9.25 -2.44 -3.51
C CYS A 47 9.14 -0.93 -3.32
N VAL A 48 9.21 -0.44 -2.07
CA VAL A 48 9.20 0.99 -1.75
C VAL A 48 10.45 1.69 -2.31
N GLY A 49 11.62 1.06 -2.21
CA GLY A 49 12.87 1.59 -2.76
C GLY A 49 12.82 1.73 -4.28
N ALA A 50 12.34 0.70 -4.99
CA ALA A 50 12.16 0.76 -6.44
C ALA A 50 11.16 1.86 -6.85
N ALA A 51 10.01 1.96 -6.15
CA ALA A 51 9.02 2.99 -6.41
C ALA A 51 9.56 4.41 -6.13
N GLY A 52 10.30 4.59 -5.03
CA GLY A 52 10.92 5.86 -4.66
C GLY A 52 11.99 6.32 -5.65
N ALA A 53 12.83 5.39 -6.13
CA ALA A 53 13.83 5.67 -7.17
C ALA A 53 13.18 6.15 -8.47
N LEU A 54 12.10 5.49 -8.90
CA LEU A 54 11.29 5.91 -10.05
C LEU A 54 10.70 7.31 -9.84
N LEU A 55 10.11 7.57 -8.68
CA LEU A 55 9.53 8.88 -8.33
C LEU A 55 10.57 10.02 -8.33
N SER A 56 11.79 9.74 -7.86
CA SER A 56 12.88 10.73 -7.81
C SER A 56 13.34 11.22 -9.19
N CYS A 57 13.10 10.42 -10.24
CA CYS A 57 13.41 10.77 -11.61
C CYS A 57 12.41 11.79 -12.19
N PHE A 58 11.16 11.78 -11.71
CA PHE A 58 10.08 12.64 -12.22
C PHE A 58 9.81 13.87 -11.35
N TYR A 59 10.11 13.83 -10.04
CA TYR A 59 9.81 14.90 -9.10
C TYR A 59 11.09 15.48 -8.46
N PRO A 60 11.21 16.81 -8.37
CA PRO A 60 12.31 17.44 -7.63
C PRO A 60 12.23 17.04 -6.16
N VAL A 61 13.37 16.62 -5.60
CA VAL A 61 13.47 16.17 -4.21
C VAL A 61 13.73 17.39 -3.31
N PHE A 62 12.73 17.77 -2.52
CA PHE A 62 12.86 18.78 -1.47
C PHE A 62 12.53 18.17 -0.09
N PRO A 63 13.11 18.68 1.01
CA PRO A 63 13.00 18.05 2.33
C PRO A 63 11.57 17.83 2.82
N ARG A 64 10.62 18.66 2.37
CA ARG A 64 9.20 18.59 2.74
C ARG A 64 8.36 17.67 1.84
N VAL A 65 8.93 17.09 0.79
CA VAL A 65 8.18 16.25 -0.16
C VAL A 65 7.63 14.99 0.52
N GLY A 66 8.37 14.42 1.48
CA GLY A 66 8.00 13.20 2.18
C GLY A 66 6.69 13.34 2.96
N SER A 67 6.41 14.49 3.57
CA SER A 67 5.19 14.67 4.36
C SER A 67 3.91 14.57 3.51
N ALA A 68 3.95 15.06 2.27
CA ALA A 68 2.82 14.95 1.35
C ALA A 68 2.62 13.50 0.89
N PHE A 69 3.70 12.79 0.55
CA PHE A 69 3.66 11.40 0.13
C PHE A 69 3.18 10.44 1.22
N VAL A 70 3.59 10.66 2.47
CA VAL A 70 3.13 9.87 3.62
C VAL A 70 1.61 9.99 3.80
N LEU A 71 1.07 11.20 3.65
CA LEU A 71 -0.37 11.43 3.81
C LEU A 71 -1.18 10.77 2.70
N VAL A 72 -0.70 10.85 1.45
CA VAL A 72 -1.30 10.12 0.32
C VAL A 72 -1.20 8.59 0.52
N ALA A 73 -0.07 8.09 1.01
CA ALA A 73 0.10 6.66 1.29
C ALA A 73 -0.88 6.18 2.38
N TYR A 74 -1.06 6.96 3.44
CA TYR A 74 -2.05 6.68 4.48
C TYR A 74 -3.47 6.62 3.92
N VAL A 75 -3.82 7.60 3.09
CA VAL A 75 -5.09 7.68 2.38
C VAL A 75 -5.33 6.46 1.48
N VAL A 76 -4.32 6.04 0.72
CA VAL A 76 -4.38 4.83 -0.13
C VAL A 76 -4.66 3.57 0.69
N VAL A 77 -3.94 3.39 1.80
CA VAL A 77 -4.11 2.21 2.66
C VAL A 77 -5.47 2.22 3.35
N ALA A 78 -5.90 3.37 3.87
CA ALA A 78 -7.20 3.53 4.50
C ALA A 78 -8.35 3.31 3.51
N LEU A 79 -8.21 3.80 2.27
CA LEU A 79 -9.20 3.59 1.20
C LEU A 79 -9.28 2.10 0.79
N GLY A 80 -8.15 1.41 0.76
CA GLY A 80 -8.08 -0.03 0.52
C GLY A 80 -8.65 -0.89 1.66
N GLY A 81 -8.54 -0.41 2.90
CA GLY A 81 -8.90 -1.12 4.13
C GLY A 81 -7.67 -1.75 4.80
N PHE A 82 -7.51 -1.49 6.10
CA PHE A 82 -6.40 -2.06 6.90
C PHE A 82 -6.46 -3.59 6.90
N GLY A 83 -5.32 -4.24 6.66
CA GLY A 83 -5.21 -5.70 6.61
C GLY A 83 -5.47 -6.35 5.24
N SER A 84 -5.90 -5.59 4.22
CA SER A 84 -6.10 -6.12 2.86
C SER A 84 -5.04 -5.63 1.88
N VAL A 85 -4.10 -6.53 1.51
CA VAL A 85 -3.07 -6.24 0.50
C VAL A 85 -3.71 -5.92 -0.86
N HIS A 86 -4.78 -6.63 -1.23
CA HIS A 86 -5.53 -6.38 -2.47
C HIS A 86 -6.25 -5.04 -2.45
N GLY A 87 -6.87 -4.70 -1.32
CA GLY A 87 -7.54 -3.42 -1.15
C GLY A 87 -6.58 -2.25 -1.32
N ALA A 88 -5.41 -2.32 -0.69
CA ALA A 88 -4.38 -1.29 -0.83
C ALA A 88 -3.85 -1.17 -2.27
N LEU A 89 -3.71 -2.28 -2.99
CA LEU A 89 -3.30 -2.29 -4.40
C LEU A 89 -4.32 -1.58 -5.30
N VAL A 90 -5.61 -1.91 -5.15
CA VAL A 90 -6.69 -1.29 -5.93
C VAL A 90 -6.85 0.19 -5.56
N GLY A 91 -6.78 0.52 -4.27
CA GLY A 91 -6.85 1.90 -3.80
C GLY A 91 -5.69 2.77 -4.30
N GLY A 92 -4.48 2.20 -4.34
CA GLY A 92 -3.29 2.89 -4.88
C GLY A 92 -3.40 3.14 -6.37
N LEU A 93 -3.92 2.16 -7.13
CA LEU A 93 -4.16 2.31 -8.56
C LEU A 93 -5.21 3.39 -8.85
N LEU A 94 -6.33 3.39 -8.12
CA LEU A 94 -7.39 4.39 -8.28
C LEU A 94 -6.89 5.81 -8.01
N ILE A 95 -6.17 6.00 -6.89
CA ILE A 95 -5.60 7.30 -6.54
C ILE A 95 -4.54 7.72 -7.55
N GLY A 96 -3.70 6.80 -8.02
CA GLY A 96 -2.69 7.09 -9.05
C GLY A 96 -3.31 7.54 -10.37
N VAL A 97 -4.35 6.84 -10.85
CA VAL A 97 -5.09 7.22 -12.07
C VAL A 97 -5.77 8.58 -11.89
N MET A 98 -6.39 8.82 -10.73
CA MET A 98 -6.96 10.12 -10.40
C MET A 98 -5.92 11.23 -10.38
N GLN A 99 -4.75 11.01 -9.80
CA GLN A 99 -3.70 12.01 -9.71
C GLN A 99 -3.11 12.32 -11.09
N ALA A 100 -3.02 11.32 -11.97
CA ALA A 100 -2.65 11.50 -13.37
C ALA A 100 -3.70 12.32 -14.15
N ALA A 101 -5.00 12.00 -13.99
CA ALA A 101 -6.10 12.70 -14.65
C ALA A 101 -6.28 14.15 -14.14
N ALA A 102 -6.27 14.35 -12.82
CA ALA A 102 -6.29 15.68 -12.20
C ALA A 102 -5.06 16.50 -12.58
N GLY A 103 -3.94 15.81 -12.83
CA GLY A 103 -2.71 16.44 -13.30
C GLY A 103 -2.80 17.08 -14.68
N PHE A 104 -3.78 16.68 -15.49
CA PHE A 104 -4.04 17.18 -16.85
C PHE A 104 -5.03 18.36 -16.86
N PHE A 105 -5.96 18.41 -15.90
CA PHE A 105 -7.03 19.42 -15.85
C PHE A 105 -6.75 20.62 -14.93
N ILE A 106 -5.96 20.45 -13.84
CA ILE A 106 -5.78 21.48 -12.80
C ILE A 106 -4.30 21.65 -12.43
N SER A 107 -3.89 22.91 -12.24
CA SER A 107 -2.52 23.34 -11.93
C SER A 107 -1.88 22.58 -10.75
N SER A 108 -0.55 22.41 -10.82
CA SER A 108 0.27 21.51 -9.97
C SER A 108 0.08 21.65 -8.45
N GLN A 109 -0.34 22.81 -7.97
CA GLN A 109 -0.55 23.07 -6.54
C GLN A 109 -1.92 22.60 -6.02
N LEU A 110 -2.95 22.48 -6.87
CA LEU A 110 -4.29 22.05 -6.46
C LEU A 110 -4.55 20.54 -6.66
N LYS A 111 -3.57 19.78 -7.17
CA LYS A 111 -3.68 18.34 -7.46
C LYS A 111 -4.04 17.48 -6.23
N PHE A 112 -3.74 17.96 -5.02
CA PHE A 112 -3.98 17.22 -3.78
C PHE A 112 -5.41 17.37 -3.23
N VAL A 113 -6.08 18.50 -3.49
CA VAL A 113 -7.43 18.79 -3.01
C VAL A 113 -8.46 17.75 -3.49
N PRO A 114 -8.55 17.38 -4.78
CA PRO A 114 -9.52 16.40 -5.24
C PRO A 114 -9.23 14.99 -4.73
N VAL A 115 -7.95 14.64 -4.52
CA VAL A 115 -7.55 13.34 -3.96
C VAL A 115 -8.03 13.20 -2.51
N TYR A 116 -7.83 14.23 -1.69
CA TYR A 116 -8.30 14.23 -0.30
C TYR A 116 -9.82 14.35 -0.18
N ALA A 117 -10.46 15.12 -1.06
CA ALA A 117 -11.93 15.19 -1.12
C ALA A 117 -12.55 13.83 -1.47
N MET A 118 -11.98 13.11 -2.46
CA MET A 118 -12.44 11.77 -2.80
C MET A 118 -12.18 10.77 -1.68
N TYR A 119 -11.01 10.84 -1.03
CA TYR A 119 -10.75 10.03 0.16
C TYR A 119 -11.81 10.23 1.24
N LEU A 120 -12.11 11.49 1.60
CA LEU A 120 -13.15 11.83 2.57
C LEU A 120 -14.51 11.27 2.15
N LEU A 121 -14.86 11.39 0.88
CA LEU A 121 -16.10 10.83 0.30
C LEU A 121 -16.17 9.30 0.45
N VAL A 122 -15.09 8.60 0.13
CA VAL A 122 -15.05 7.13 0.21
C VAL A 122 -15.08 6.65 1.65
N VAL A 123 -14.40 7.33 2.57
CA VAL A 123 -14.46 7.03 4.01
C VAL A 123 -15.86 7.28 4.57
N LEU A 124 -16.54 8.34 4.12
CA LEU A 124 -17.93 8.63 4.52
C LEU A 124 -18.90 7.53 4.07
N LEU A 125 -18.71 7.01 2.85
CA LEU A 125 -19.58 5.99 2.25
C LEU A 125 -19.24 4.58 2.74
N ARG A 126 -17.98 4.29 3.07
CA ARG A 126 -17.52 3.01 3.64
C ARG A 126 -16.37 3.24 4.64
N PRO A 127 -16.67 3.32 5.95
CA PRO A 127 -15.66 3.62 6.98
C PRO A 127 -14.62 2.49 7.18
N ARG A 128 -14.85 1.29 6.63
CA ARG A 128 -13.90 0.17 6.65
C ARG A 128 -13.04 0.05 5.37
N GLY A 129 -13.16 0.99 4.42
CA GLY A 129 -12.52 0.90 3.11
C GLY A 129 -13.23 -0.06 2.14
N LEU A 130 -12.72 -0.16 0.90
CA LEU A 130 -13.33 -0.96 -0.17
C LEU A 130 -13.42 -2.47 0.16
N PHE A 131 -12.45 -3.01 0.90
CA PHE A 131 -12.33 -4.44 1.18
C PHE A 131 -12.02 -4.78 2.64
N GLY A 132 -12.32 -3.89 3.60
CA GLY A 132 -12.14 -4.19 5.02
C GLY A 132 -13.03 -5.35 5.47
N ARG A 133 -12.43 -6.52 5.69
CA ARG A 133 -13.09 -7.70 6.28
C ARG A 133 -13.06 -7.58 7.79
N SER A 134 -14.21 -7.87 8.43
CA SER A 134 -14.32 -8.14 9.86
C SER A 134 -13.55 -9.40 10.25
#